data_AF-H5SAK8-F1
#
_entry.id   AF-H5SAK8-F1
#
_cell.length_a   1.000
_cell.length_b   1.000
_cell.length_c   1.000
_cell.angle_alpha   90.00
_cell.angle_beta   90.00
_cell.angle_gamma   90.00
#
_symmetry.space_group_name_H-M   'P 1'
#
loop_
_entity.id
_entity.type
_entity.pdbx_description
1 polymer ?
#
loop_
_entity_poly.entity_id
_entity_poly.type
_entity_poly.pdbx_seq_one_letter_code
_entity_poly.pdbx_strand_id
1 'polypeptide(L)' 'MTPRLKEVFAASYELYCNDVSRLSGYQNAWPVEYQNVNFYTVFKPESAAGAGDWRAWLVGIDYVSQQPYLFALIHYQP' A
#
# COMPACT_ATOMS: atom_id res chain seq x y z
N MET A 1 6.24 -6.78 19.97
CA MET A 1 6.47 -6.51 18.53
C MET A 1 5.12 -6.51 17.83
N THR A 2 4.71 -5.39 17.22
CA THR A 2 3.46 -5.32 16.44
C THR A 2 3.79 -5.61 14.98
N PRO A 3 3.00 -6.44 14.27
CA PRO A 3 3.20 -6.66 12.83
C PRO A 3 3.12 -5.32 12.06
N ARG A 4 4.04 -5.09 11.12
CA ARG A 4 4.12 -3.84 10.32
C ARG A 4 2.82 -3.52 9.57
N LEU A 5 2.11 -4.55 9.11
CA LEU A 5 0.80 -4.39 8.50
C LEU A 5 -0.20 -3.81 9.52
N LYS A 6 -0.29 -4.42 10.71
CA LYS A 6 -1.18 -3.95 11.78
C LYS A 6 -0.83 -2.56 12.26
N GLU A 7 0.45 -2.18 12.25
CA GLU A 7 0.88 -0.82 12.59
C GLU A 7 0.27 0.23 11.64
N VAL A 8 0.34 0.01 10.32
CA VAL A 8 -0.22 0.94 9.33
C VAL A 8 -1.73 1.11 9.52
N PHE A 9 -2.45 0.00 9.64
CA PHE A 9 -3.90 0.03 9.83
C PHE A 9 -4.35 0.49 11.23
N ALA A 10 -3.44 0.59 12.20
CA ALA A 10 -3.70 1.12 13.53
C ALA A 10 -3.31 2.62 13.67
N ALA A 11 -2.71 3.21 12.65
CA ALA A 11 -2.35 4.63 12.60
C ALA A 11 -3.37 5.44 11.78
N SER A 12 -3.21 6.77 11.75
CA SER A 12 -3.93 7.63 10.81
C SER A 12 -3.33 7.48 9.41
N TYR A 13 -3.76 6.44 8.69
CA TYR A 13 -3.35 6.19 7.31
C TYR A 13 -4.26 6.91 6.31
N GLU A 14 -3.71 7.16 5.14
CA GLU A 14 -4.36 7.70 3.96
C GLU A 14 -4.63 6.56 2.96
N LEU A 15 -5.72 6.67 2.20
CA LEU A 15 -6.10 5.70 1.17
C LEU A 15 -6.18 6.36 -0.19
N TYR A 16 -5.60 5.71 -1.19
CA TYR A 16 -5.66 6.13 -2.58
C TYR A 16 -6.01 4.94 -3.49
N CYS A 17 -6.76 5.18 -4.55
CA CYS A 17 -7.16 4.15 -5.51
C CYS A 17 -6.26 4.23 -6.75
N ASN A 18 -5.62 3.13 -7.12
CA ASN A 18 -4.81 3.02 -8.35
C ASN A 18 -3.74 4.12 -8.51
N ASP A 19 -3.25 4.68 -7.40
CA ASP A 19 -2.31 5.80 -7.40
C ASP A 19 -1.04 5.45 -6.63
N VAL A 20 0.09 5.45 -7.34
CA VAL A 20 1.43 5.21 -6.80
C VAL A 20 2.21 6.51 -6.54
N SER A 21 1.58 7.68 -6.58
CA SER A 21 2.23 8.99 -6.41
C SER A 21 3.05 9.11 -5.12
N ARG A 22 2.60 8.45 -4.04
CA ARG A 22 3.31 8.35 -2.75
C ARG A 22 4.56 7.46 -2.78
N LEU A 23 4.73 6.68 -3.86
CA LEU A 23 5.82 5.74 -4.10
C LEU A 23 6.70 6.16 -5.26
N SER A 24 6.69 7.44 -5.64
CA SER A 24 7.37 7.98 -6.83
C SER A 24 8.89 7.73 -6.89
N GLY A 25 9.53 7.43 -5.74
CA GLY A 25 10.93 6.99 -5.69
C GLY A 25 11.19 5.55 -6.13
N TYR A 26 10.14 4.73 -6.30
CA TYR A 26 10.23 3.32 -6.68
C TYR A 26 9.84 3.14 -8.14
N GLN A 27 10.78 2.63 -8.94
CA GLN A 27 10.48 2.22 -10.31
C GLN A 27 9.52 1.03 -10.30
N ASN A 28 8.48 1.09 -11.16
CA ASN A 28 7.48 0.03 -11.29
C ASN A 28 6.85 -0.38 -9.94
N ALA A 29 6.50 0.60 -9.11
CA ALA A 29 5.88 0.35 -7.80
C ALA A 29 4.65 -0.57 -7.90
N TRP A 30 3.90 -0.49 -9.01
CA TRP A 30 2.93 -1.50 -9.37
C TRP A 30 3.47 -2.37 -10.52
N PRO A 31 3.56 -3.70 -10.36
CA PRO A 31 4.07 -4.60 -11.40
C PRO A 31 3.25 -4.50 -12.69
N VAL A 32 3.93 -4.48 -13.84
CA VAL A 32 3.30 -4.36 -15.16
C VAL A 32 2.41 -5.56 -15.48
N GLU A 33 2.74 -6.73 -14.95
CA GLU A 33 1.95 -7.95 -15.02
C GLU A 33 0.57 -7.79 -14.37
N TYR A 34 0.43 -6.83 -13.43
CA TYR A 34 -0.80 -6.55 -12.70
C TYR A 34 -1.48 -5.24 -13.15
N GLN A 35 -1.07 -4.64 -14.28
CA GLN A 35 -1.60 -3.35 -14.75
C GLN A 35 -3.14 -3.30 -14.93
N ASN A 36 -3.78 -4.47 -15.12
CA ASN A 36 -5.23 -4.59 -15.30
C ASN A 36 -5.98 -4.86 -13.98
N VAL A 37 -5.27 -4.86 -12.84
CA VAL A 37 -5.88 -5.13 -11.54
C VAL A 37 -5.88 -3.87 -10.69
N ASN A 38 -7.03 -3.61 -10.07
CA ASN A 38 -7.19 -2.48 -9.17
C ASN A 38 -6.45 -2.72 -7.85
N PHE A 39 -5.91 -1.66 -7.29
CA PHE A 39 -5.24 -1.69 -6.00
C PHE A 39 -5.54 -0.45 -5.16
N TYR A 40 -5.39 -0.60 -3.85
CA TYR A 40 -5.32 0.53 -2.93
C TYR A 40 -3.88 0.79 -2.52
N THR A 41 -3.52 2.06 -2.43
CA THR A 41 -2.34 2.51 -1.71
C THR A 41 -2.76 2.90 -0.31
N VAL A 42 -2.34 2.11 0.67
CA VAL A 42 -2.53 2.39 2.10
C VAL A 42 -1.25 3.03 2.60
N PHE A 43 -1.28 4.34 2.84
CA PHE A 43 -0.09 5.13 3.16
C PHE A 43 -0.17 5.65 4.60
N LYS A 44 0.77 5.25 5.45
CA LYS A 44 0.99 5.87 6.76
C LYS A 44 2.04 6.97 6.57
N PRO A 45 1.69 8.26 6.76
CA PRO A 45 2.66 9.34 6.76
C PRO A 45 3.69 9.18 7.89
N GLU A 46 4.81 9.87 7.73
CA GLU A 46 5.83 9.97 8.77
C GLU A 46 5.24 10.60 10.04
N SER A 47 5.66 10.10 11.20
CA SER A 47 5.23 10.65 12.48
C SER A 47 5.84 12.03 12.73
N ALA A 48 5.22 12.83 13.60
CA ALA A 48 5.72 14.15 13.98
C ALA A 48 7.11 14.10 14.67
N ALA A 49 7.53 12.94 15.18
CA ALA A 49 8.86 12.74 15.75
C ALA A 49 9.97 12.75 14.69
N GLY A 50 9.61 12.59 13.40
CA GLY A 50 10.53 12.57 12.27
C GLY A 50 11.45 11.34 12.23
N ALA A 51 12.06 11.14 11.06
CA ALA A 51 12.96 10.07 10.63
C ALA A 51 12.28 8.82 10.03
N GLY A 52 11.73 8.96 8.82
CA GLY A 52 11.65 7.86 7.85
C GLY A 52 10.82 6.66 8.31
N ASP A 53 9.80 6.88 9.13
CA ASP A 53 8.90 5.83 9.59
C ASP A 53 7.60 5.76 8.77
N TRP A 54 7.58 6.45 7.62
CA TRP A 54 6.50 6.29 6.66
C TRP A 54 6.46 4.85 6.17
N ARG A 55 5.26 4.37 5.91
CA ARG A 55 5.04 3.02 5.36
C ARG A 55 3.92 3.07 4.35
N ALA A 56 4.05 2.25 3.32
CA ALA A 56 2.95 2.04 2.39
C ALA A 56 2.74 0.56 2.11
N TRP A 57 1.48 0.23 1.81
CA TRP A 57 1.11 -1.04 1.23
C TRP A 57 0.33 -0.80 -0.06
N LEU A 58 0.75 -1.46 -1.15
CA LEU A 58 -0.12 -1.66 -2.30
C LEU A 58 -0.91 -2.95 -2.08
N VAL A 59 -2.23 -2.79 -2.05
CA VAL A 59 -3.21 -3.83 -1.73
C VAL A 59 -3.98 -4.12 -3.01
N GLY A 60 -3.54 -5.15 -3.72
CA GLY A 60 -4.18 -5.60 -4.95
C GLY A 60 -5.41 -6.44 -4.64
N ILE A 61 -6.55 -6.09 -5.24
CA ILE A 61 -7.81 -6.82 -5.06
C ILE A 61 -8.32 -7.28 -6.43
N ASP A 62 -8.60 -8.57 -6.53
CA ASP A 62 -9.28 -9.16 -7.67
C ASP A 62 -10.66 -9.68 -7.26
N TYR A 63 -11.60 -9.72 -8.21
CA TYR A 63 -12.98 -10.12 -7.96
C TYR A 63 -13.31 -11.41 -8.70
N VAL A 64 -13.40 -12.52 -7.97
CA VAL A 64 -13.85 -13.80 -8.51
C VAL A 64 -15.32 -13.99 -8.16
N SER A 65 -16.20 -13.99 -9.17
CA SER A 65 -17.65 -14.10 -8.97
C SER A 65 -18.21 -13.04 -8.01
N GLN A 66 -17.79 -11.79 -8.19
CA GLN A 66 -18.13 -10.63 -7.33
C GLN A 66 -17.61 -10.70 -5.89
N GLN A 67 -16.89 -11.75 -5.50
CA GLN A 67 -16.22 -11.83 -4.21
C GLN A 67 -14.82 -11.21 -4.32
N PRO A 68 -14.47 -10.21 -3.48
CA PRO A 68 -13.12 -9.66 -3.47
C PRO A 68 -12.14 -10.63 -2.81
N TYR A 69 -10.97 -10.77 -3.43
CA TYR A 69 -9.81 -11.50 -2.93
C TYR A 69 -8.59 -10.59 -2.91
N LEU A 70 -7.89 -10.58 -1.78
CA LEU A 70 -6.56 -10.00 -1.71
C LEU A 70 -5.61 -10.92 -2.49
N PHE A 71 -5.07 -10.43 -3.62
CA PHE A 71 -4.16 -11.21 -4.46
C PHE A 71 -2.70 -10.73 -4.34
N ALA A 72 -2.50 -9.45 -4.01
CA ALA A 72 -1.17 -8.87 -3.85
C ALA A 72 -1.10 -7.97 -2.61
N LEU A 73 0.03 -8.05 -1.91
CA LEU A 73 0.33 -7.22 -0.76
C LEU A 73 1.81 -6.83 -0.81
N ILE A 74 2.10 -5.62 -1.29
CA ILE A 74 3.47 -5.12 -1.53
C ILE A 74 3.80 -4.03 -0.52
N HIS A 75 4.91 -4.18 0.21
CA HIS A 75 5.32 -3.27 1.28
C HIS A 75 6.41 -2.30 0.82
N TYR A 76 6.26 -1.04 1.21
CA TYR A 76 7.25 0.02 1.01
C TYR A 76 7.54 0.75 2.32
N GLN A 77 8.80 1.09 2.53
CA GLN A 77 9.33 1.87 3.66
C GLN A 77 10.66 2.49 3.22
N PRO A 78 11.17 3.54 3.90
CA PRO A 78 12.54 4.04 3.72
C PRO A 78 13.64 2.98 3.82
#